data_AF-A0A8C5F539-F1
#
_entry.id   AF-A0A8C5F539-F1
#
_cell.length_a   1.000
_cell.length_b   1.000
_cell.length_c   1.000
_cell.angle_alpha   90.00
_cell.angle_beta   90.00
_cell.angle_gamma   90.00
#
_symmetry.space_group_name_H-M   'P 1'
#
loop_
_entity.id
_entity.type
_entity.pdbx_description
1 polymer ?
#
loop_
_entity_poly.entity_id
_entity_poly.type
_entity_poly.pdbx_seq_one_letter_code
_entity_poly.pdbx_strand_id
1 'polypeptide(L)'
;MEYSLFCQSLYACSSSPVKKKLFLLGIMFLLWVYMLYSCVGYCSGMPSLVVDSNRGKDTESSVGKRTENSRVDLMSRLMPVKPQQQAWVDDVEADYDEPSVRTAVSRDLLHNEIETDERTSDDWDGEMRGEHQQRSAAEPSAMSSFSNGSGSKKLPQAIIIGVKKGGTRALLEFLRVHPDIRAVGAEPHFFDRNYNNGLEWYRELMPKTLEGQITMEKTPSYFVTREAPARISAMSRDTKLIVVVRDPVTRAISDYTQTLSKKPDIPSFESLTFKNRTTGLIDTSWSAIQIGIYAKHLDNWLQYFPMGQILFVSGERLISDPAGELGRVQDFLGLKRIITDKHFYFNQTKGFPCLKKAEGSSKPHCLGKTKGRTHPNINPEVVQRLRDFYRPFNMKFYQMTGHNFGWD
;
A
#
# COMPACT_ATOMS: atom_id res chain seq x y z
N MET A 1 63.51 14.26 58.26
CA MET A 1 62.53 13.76 59.24
C MET A 1 61.49 13.00 58.44
N GLU A 2 61.67 11.70 58.23
CA GLU A 2 61.37 10.59 59.16
C GLU A 2 59.93 10.06 59.02
N TYR A 3 59.84 8.76 58.63
CA TYR A 3 58.79 7.74 58.89
C TYR A 3 57.34 7.99 58.38
N SER A 4 56.50 7.04 57.92
CA SER A 4 56.59 5.63 57.49
C SER A 4 55.17 5.13 57.12
N LEU A 5 55.05 4.45 55.97
CA LEU A 5 54.32 3.18 55.71
C LEU A 5 52.99 2.85 56.44
N PHE A 6 51.89 2.66 55.68
CA PHE A 6 51.02 1.45 55.72
C PHE A 6 49.97 1.50 54.59
N CYS A 7 50.06 0.61 53.59
CA CYS A 7 48.97 -0.28 53.11
C CYS A 7 49.30 -0.87 51.74
N GLN A 8 49.49 -2.19 51.74
CA GLN A 8 49.70 -3.03 50.57
C GLN A 8 48.38 -3.34 49.86
N SER A 9 48.45 -3.28 48.53
CA SER A 9 47.93 -4.25 47.55
C SER A 9 46.47 -4.74 47.66
N LEU A 10 45.62 -4.20 46.78
CA LEU A 10 44.50 -4.96 46.21
C LEU A 10 44.72 -5.10 44.70
N TYR A 11 44.96 -6.33 44.28
CA TYR A 11 45.04 -6.77 42.89
C TYR A 11 43.74 -6.43 42.14
N ALA A 12 43.80 -5.47 41.22
CA ALA A 12 42.79 -5.30 40.19
C ALA A 12 42.97 -6.40 39.13
N CYS A 13 42.25 -7.51 39.28
CA CYS A 13 42.20 -8.54 38.25
C CYS A 13 41.37 -8.02 37.06
N SER A 14 42.05 -7.75 35.94
CA SER A 14 41.42 -7.41 34.67
C SER A 14 40.57 -8.58 34.18
N SER A 15 39.26 -8.52 34.40
CA SER A 15 38.33 -9.52 33.88
C SER A 15 38.19 -9.36 32.37
N SER A 16 38.71 -10.34 31.63
CA SER A 16 38.57 -10.47 30.17
C SER A 16 37.13 -10.23 29.71
N PRO A 17 36.92 -9.52 28.58
CA PRO A 17 35.60 -9.24 28.01
C PRO A 17 34.77 -10.51 27.75
N VAL A 18 35.42 -11.67 27.61
CA VAL A 18 34.76 -12.98 27.46
C VAL A 18 34.04 -13.39 28.75
N LYS A 19 34.63 -13.15 29.92
CA LYS A 19 34.01 -13.47 31.21
C LYS A 19 32.77 -12.61 31.49
N LYS A 20 32.79 -11.34 31.05
CA LYS A 20 31.63 -10.44 31.15
C LYS A 20 30.47 -10.90 30.26
N LYS A 21 30.77 -11.36 29.04
CA LYS A 21 29.76 -11.94 28.13
C LYS A 21 29.18 -13.25 28.66
N LEU A 22 30.02 -14.14 29.23
CA LEU A 22 29.54 -15.38 29.85
C LEU A 22 28.65 -15.12 31.07
N PHE A 23 29.00 -14.12 31.88
CA PHE A 23 28.21 -13.73 33.04
C PHE A 23 26.84 -13.17 32.64
N LEU A 24 26.79 -12.32 31.61
CA LEU A 24 25.52 -11.81 31.07
C LEU A 24 24.66 -12.92 30.47
N LEU A 25 25.25 -13.88 29.75
CA LEU A 25 24.53 -15.06 29.25
C LEU A 25 23.96 -15.91 30.39
N GLY A 26 24.70 -16.06 31.50
CA GLY A 26 24.22 -16.74 32.70
C GLY A 26 23.01 -16.05 33.35
N ILE A 27 23.03 -14.72 33.46
CA ILE A 27 21.89 -13.95 33.97
C ILE A 27 20.67 -14.10 33.06
N MET A 28 20.85 -14.00 31.74
CA MET A 28 19.76 -14.16 30.78
C MET A 28 19.15 -15.57 30.84
N PHE A 29 19.96 -16.61 31.01
CA PHE A 29 19.49 -17.98 31.17
C PHE A 29 18.68 -18.16 32.46
N LEU A 30 19.14 -17.61 33.59
CA LEU A 30 18.42 -17.68 34.86
C LEU A 30 17.07 -16.96 34.81
N LEU A 31 16.99 -15.80 34.15
CA LEU A 31 15.73 -15.07 33.95
C LEU A 31 14.76 -15.86 33.06
N TRP A 32 15.27 -16.55 32.04
CA TRP A 32 14.47 -17.39 31.16
C TRP A 32 13.90 -18.62 31.89
N VAL A 33 14.71 -19.29 32.71
CA VAL A 33 14.26 -20.40 33.58
C VAL A 33 13.23 -19.93 34.61
N TYR A 34 13.41 -18.74 35.20
CA TYR A 34 12.46 -18.16 36.14
C TYR A 34 11.10 -17.84 35.51
N MET A 35 11.09 -17.32 34.27
CA MET A 35 9.86 -17.10 33.51
C MET A 35 9.14 -18.41 33.19
N LEU A 36 9.88 -19.45 32.79
CA LEU A 36 9.31 -20.79 32.56
C LEU A 36 8.71 -21.39 33.83
N TYR A 37 9.41 -21.25 34.98
CA TYR A 37 8.91 -21.69 36.28
C TYR A 37 7.64 -20.93 36.70
N SER A 38 7.59 -19.62 36.43
CA SER A 38 6.42 -18.78 36.73
C SER A 38 5.21 -19.15 35.85
N CYS A 39 5.40 -19.56 34.60
CA CYS A 39 4.30 -19.99 33.72
C CYS A 39 3.71 -21.36 34.10
N VAL A 40 4.47 -22.25 34.73
CA VAL A 40 3.97 -23.57 35.18
C VAL A 40 3.19 -23.47 36.49
N GLY A 41 3.42 -22.44 37.31
CA GLY A 41 2.74 -22.21 38.59
C GLY A 41 1.31 -21.65 38.50
N TYR A 42 0.85 -21.18 37.34
CA TYR A 42 -0.46 -20.52 37.18
C TYR A 42 -1.58 -21.40 36.59
N CYS A 43 -1.32 -22.70 36.34
CA CYS A 43 -2.35 -23.62 35.82
C CYS A 43 -2.97 -24.56 36.87
N SER A 44 -2.72 -24.32 38.17
CA SER A 44 -3.22 -25.18 39.25
C SER A 44 -4.05 -24.38 40.25
N GLY A 45 -5.28 -24.03 39.88
CA GLY A 45 -6.23 -23.51 40.84
C GLY A 45 -7.44 -22.79 40.24
N MET A 46 -8.47 -23.54 39.86
CA MET A 46 -9.87 -23.11 40.03
C MET A 46 -10.78 -24.33 40.26
N PRO A 47 -11.78 -24.24 41.17
CA PRO A 47 -12.64 -25.36 41.52
C PRO A 47 -13.86 -25.48 40.60
N SER A 48 -14.31 -26.74 40.48
CA SER A 48 -15.49 -27.22 39.78
C SER A 48 -16.79 -26.66 40.35
N LEU A 49 -17.73 -26.21 39.49
CA LEU A 49 -19.14 -26.00 39.84
C LEU A 49 -20.06 -26.67 38.81
N VAL A 50 -20.45 -27.90 39.17
CA VAL A 50 -21.80 -28.48 39.20
C VAL A 50 -22.75 -28.15 38.04
N VAL A 51 -22.97 -29.18 37.22
CA VAL A 51 -24.15 -29.43 36.38
C VAL A 51 -25.38 -29.56 37.28
N ASP A 52 -26.47 -28.86 36.96
CA ASP A 52 -27.80 -29.31 37.37
C ASP A 52 -28.77 -29.24 36.19
N SER A 53 -29.47 -30.35 36.02
CA SER A 53 -30.41 -30.64 34.95
C SER A 53 -31.79 -30.58 35.57
N ASN A 54 -32.71 -29.78 35.01
CA ASN A 54 -34.11 -29.96 35.38
C ASN A 54 -35.08 -29.72 34.22
N ARG A 55 -36.11 -30.56 34.27
CA ARG A 55 -37.02 -30.99 33.21
C ARG A 55 -38.44 -30.59 33.58
N GLY A 56 -39.24 -30.26 32.57
CA GLY A 56 -40.71 -30.22 32.62
C GLY A 56 -41.31 -28.81 32.58
N LYS A 57 -42.55 -28.59 32.14
CA LYS A 57 -43.55 -29.28 31.30
C LYS A 57 -44.80 -28.36 31.36
N ASP A 58 -45.60 -28.34 30.29
CA ASP A 58 -47.04 -28.01 30.25
C ASP A 58 -47.43 -26.53 30.57
N THR A 59 -48.19 -25.74 29.79
CA THR A 59 -49.60 -25.83 29.33
C THR A 59 -49.87 -24.50 28.55
N GLU A 60 -50.45 -24.43 27.34
CA GLU A 60 -51.82 -24.66 26.86
C GLU A 60 -52.78 -23.43 26.90
N SER A 61 -53.45 -23.20 25.74
CA SER A 61 -54.68 -22.38 25.48
C SER A 61 -54.53 -20.84 25.47
N SER A 62 -55.24 -20.02 24.68
CA SER A 62 -56.53 -20.07 23.95
C SER A 62 -56.62 -18.87 22.97
N VAL A 63 -56.95 -19.03 21.68
CA VAL A 63 -58.28 -18.88 21.03
C VAL A 63 -58.97 -17.49 21.12
N GLY A 64 -59.30 -16.94 19.94
CA GLY A 64 -60.35 -15.93 19.67
C GLY A 64 -60.06 -15.10 18.40
N LYS A 65 -60.50 -15.50 17.19
CA LYS A 65 -61.77 -15.09 16.49
C LYS A 65 -62.19 -13.64 16.79
N ARG A 66 -62.50 -12.76 15.83
CA ARG A 66 -63.49 -12.90 14.74
C ARG A 66 -63.53 -11.61 13.88
N THR A 67 -63.76 -11.76 12.56
CA THR A 67 -64.69 -11.01 11.65
C THR A 67 -64.74 -9.47 11.65
N GLU A 68 -65.06 -8.73 10.59
CA GLU A 68 -65.36 -8.88 9.16
C GLU A 68 -65.91 -7.50 8.71
N ASN A 69 -66.04 -7.26 7.39
CA ASN A 69 -66.86 -6.23 6.73
C ASN A 69 -66.37 -4.77 6.73
N SER A 70 -66.58 -3.94 5.70
CA SER A 70 -66.92 -4.07 4.27
C SER A 70 -67.13 -2.62 3.77
N ARG A 71 -66.69 -2.28 2.54
CA ARG A 71 -67.46 -1.49 1.55
C ARG A 71 -66.66 -1.16 0.29
N VAL A 72 -67.38 -1.27 -0.82
CA VAL A 72 -67.04 -1.08 -2.23
C VAL A 72 -67.66 0.25 -2.71
N ASP A 73 -67.26 0.66 -3.93
CA ASP A 73 -67.86 1.62 -4.90
C ASP A 73 -67.24 3.05 -4.98
N LEU A 74 -67.03 3.71 -6.12
CA LEU A 74 -66.95 3.37 -7.56
C LEU A 74 -66.54 4.64 -8.34
N MET A 75 -65.70 4.47 -9.37
CA MET A 75 -65.50 5.25 -10.63
C MET A 75 -65.63 6.78 -10.68
N SER A 76 -64.60 7.40 -11.26
CA SER A 76 -64.73 8.15 -12.53
C SER A 76 -63.40 8.23 -13.30
N ARG A 77 -63.46 7.88 -14.59
CA ARG A 77 -62.40 7.72 -15.60
C ARG A 77 -61.98 9.08 -16.20
N LEU A 78 -60.77 9.15 -16.80
CA LEU A 78 -60.55 9.41 -18.25
C LEU A 78 -59.03 9.61 -18.57
N MET A 79 -58.47 8.63 -19.28
CA MET A 79 -57.29 8.70 -20.16
C MET A 79 -57.78 8.97 -21.62
N PRO A 80 -56.97 9.17 -22.70
CA PRO A 80 -55.64 8.58 -23.00
C PRO A 80 -54.70 9.57 -23.79
N VAL A 81 -53.49 9.31 -24.32
CA VAL A 81 -52.86 8.21 -25.09
C VAL A 81 -51.32 8.46 -25.16
N LYS A 82 -50.49 7.40 -25.09
CA LYS A 82 -49.05 7.32 -25.46
C LYS A 82 -48.86 7.04 -26.97
N PRO A 83 -47.66 7.13 -27.56
CA PRO A 83 -46.89 5.89 -27.84
C PRO A 83 -45.35 6.10 -27.75
N GLN A 84 -44.42 5.13 -27.76
CA GLN A 84 -44.32 3.68 -27.53
C GLN A 84 -42.86 3.31 -27.88
N GLN A 85 -42.16 2.50 -27.05
CA GLN A 85 -41.11 1.51 -27.42
C GLN A 85 -40.37 1.05 -26.16
N GLN A 86 -39.87 -0.18 -25.99
CA GLN A 86 -40.31 -1.54 -26.33
C GLN A 86 -39.49 -2.45 -25.40
N ALA A 87 -40.13 -3.43 -24.78
CA ALA A 87 -39.52 -4.31 -23.79
C ALA A 87 -38.64 -5.40 -24.42
N TRP A 88 -37.56 -5.75 -23.72
CA TRP A 88 -36.95 -7.09 -23.73
C TRP A 88 -36.76 -7.50 -22.26
N VAL A 89 -37.41 -8.61 -21.89
CA VAL A 89 -37.24 -9.35 -20.64
C VAL A 89 -36.62 -10.67 -21.06
N ASP A 90 -35.54 -11.08 -20.41
CA ASP A 90 -35.22 -12.49 -20.20
C ASP A 90 -34.46 -12.61 -18.87
N ASP A 91 -34.98 -13.53 -18.06
CA ASP A 91 -34.64 -13.83 -16.68
C ASP A 91 -33.27 -14.52 -16.54
N VAL A 92 -32.49 -14.11 -15.54
CA VAL A 92 -31.58 -15.02 -14.81
C VAL A 92 -31.60 -14.61 -13.33
N GLU A 93 -32.59 -15.15 -12.62
CA GLU A 93 -32.62 -15.23 -11.17
C GLU A 93 -31.76 -16.44 -10.77
N ALA A 94 -30.70 -16.21 -9.99
CA ALA A 94 -29.89 -17.28 -9.43
C ALA A 94 -29.98 -17.20 -7.90
N ASP A 95 -30.86 -18.04 -7.37
CA ASP A 95 -30.90 -18.48 -5.97
C ASP A 95 -29.49 -18.88 -5.52
N TYR A 96 -29.08 -18.36 -4.36
CA TYR A 96 -27.96 -18.90 -3.61
C TYR A 96 -28.47 -19.38 -2.26
N ASP A 97 -28.73 -20.68 -2.20
CA ASP A 97 -28.85 -21.45 -0.97
C ASP A 97 -27.49 -21.57 -0.28
N GLU A 98 -27.47 -21.31 1.03
CA GLU A 98 -26.34 -21.51 1.91
C GLU A 98 -26.19 -23.01 2.26
N PRO A 99 -24.99 -23.63 2.14
CA PRO A 99 -24.77 -24.94 2.72
C PRO A 99 -23.99 -24.86 4.03
N SER A 100 -24.62 -25.45 5.04
CA SER A 100 -24.09 -25.83 6.34
C SER A 100 -22.78 -26.62 6.29
N VAL A 101 -21.95 -26.34 7.29
CA VAL A 101 -20.76 -27.05 7.76
C VAL A 101 -20.82 -28.56 7.56
N ARG A 102 -19.86 -29.12 6.81
CA ARG A 102 -19.20 -30.40 7.11
C ARG A 102 -17.82 -30.49 6.46
N THR A 103 -16.88 -30.87 7.31
CA THR A 103 -15.44 -31.06 7.14
C THR A 103 -15.03 -31.89 5.93
N ALA A 104 -14.18 -31.33 5.07
CA ALA A 104 -13.28 -32.08 4.21
C ALA A 104 -11.94 -31.32 4.05
N VAL A 105 -10.89 -31.97 4.54
CA VAL A 105 -9.50 -31.51 4.61
C VAL A 105 -8.98 -31.16 3.21
N SER A 106 -8.63 -29.89 2.98
CA SER A 106 -7.85 -29.45 1.82
C SER A 106 -6.45 -29.07 2.26
N ARG A 107 -5.47 -29.72 1.62
CA ARG A 107 -4.04 -29.61 1.86
C ARG A 107 -3.55 -28.16 1.72
N ASP A 108 -2.72 -27.80 2.69
CA ASP A 108 -2.02 -26.54 2.88
C ASP A 108 -1.21 -26.07 1.67
N LEU A 109 -1.45 -24.81 1.26
CA LEU A 109 -0.42 -23.88 0.76
C LEU A 109 -0.76 -22.47 1.27
N LEU A 110 -0.80 -22.32 2.59
CA LEU A 110 -0.68 -21.02 3.26
C LEU A 110 0.56 -21.06 4.15
N HIS A 111 1.68 -20.66 3.58
CA HIS A 111 2.78 -20.09 4.35
C HIS A 111 2.96 -18.65 3.89
N ASN A 112 2.30 -17.75 4.63
CA ASN A 112 2.68 -16.35 4.69
C ASN A 112 3.89 -16.26 5.61
N GLU A 113 5.08 -16.29 5.03
CA GLU A 113 6.30 -15.93 5.74
C GLU A 113 6.55 -14.43 5.64
N ILE A 114 6.51 -13.82 6.83
CA ILE A 114 7.09 -12.58 7.32
C ILE A 114 8.10 -11.95 6.34
N GLU A 115 7.71 -10.83 5.73
CA GLU A 115 8.61 -9.98 4.93
C GLU A 115 9.46 -9.12 5.88
N THR A 116 10.65 -9.59 6.24
CA THR A 116 11.77 -8.70 6.57
C THR A 116 12.44 -8.28 5.28
N ASP A 117 12.25 -7.02 4.89
CA ASP A 117 13.02 -6.39 3.81
C ASP A 117 14.51 -6.43 4.20
N GLU A 118 15.28 -7.29 3.55
CA GLU A 118 16.73 -7.20 3.59
C GLU A 118 17.13 -5.85 3.00
N ARG A 119 17.61 -4.97 3.90
CA ARG A 119 18.29 -3.72 3.57
C ARG A 119 19.39 -4.00 2.55
N THR A 120 19.15 -3.60 1.31
CA THR A 120 20.22 -3.09 0.46
C THR A 120 20.28 -1.59 0.73
N SER A 121 21.06 -1.22 1.75
CA SER A 121 21.57 0.14 1.89
C SER A 121 22.48 0.39 0.69
N ASP A 122 22.00 1.18 -0.26
CA ASP A 122 22.88 1.78 -1.26
C ASP A 122 23.81 2.76 -0.50
N ASP A 123 25.03 2.27 -0.27
CA ASP A 123 26.10 2.89 0.49
C ASP A 123 26.54 4.20 -0.14
N TRP A 124 26.55 5.27 0.66
CA TRP A 124 27.06 6.60 0.29
C TRP A 124 28.37 6.85 1.05
N ASP A 125 29.43 6.15 0.67
CA ASP A 125 30.77 6.41 1.21
C ASP A 125 31.58 7.25 0.22
N GLY A 126 31.54 8.57 0.46
CA GLY A 126 32.44 9.54 -0.14
C GLY A 126 33.64 9.76 0.79
N GLU A 127 34.74 9.09 0.45
CA GLU A 127 36.06 9.21 1.08
C GLU A 127 36.59 10.64 0.94
N MET A 128 36.80 11.34 2.06
CA MET A 128 37.48 12.65 2.11
C MET A 128 38.65 12.59 3.10
N ARG A 129 39.86 12.47 2.54
CA ARG A 129 41.11 12.87 3.19
C ARG A 129 41.16 14.39 3.23
N GLY A 130 41.42 14.97 4.39
CA GLY A 130 41.63 16.41 4.56
C GLY A 130 42.22 16.73 5.93
N GLU A 131 43.28 17.52 5.93
CA GLU A 131 44.26 17.69 7.00
C GLU A 131 43.81 18.55 8.20
N HIS A 132 44.51 18.34 9.31
CA HIS A 132 44.47 19.19 10.50
C HIS A 132 44.86 20.64 10.19
N GLN A 133 44.01 21.60 10.56
CA GLN A 133 44.49 22.92 10.98
C GLN A 133 43.53 23.60 11.96
N GLN A 134 44.05 23.90 13.15
CA GLN A 134 43.42 24.71 14.21
C GLN A 134 43.53 26.20 13.91
N ARG A 135 42.46 26.95 14.21
CA ARG A 135 42.35 28.37 14.60
C ARG A 135 40.87 28.78 14.48
N SER A 136 40.24 29.63 15.26
CA SER A 136 40.42 30.28 16.57
C SER A 136 39.07 31.00 16.82
N ALA A 137 38.61 31.06 18.07
CA ALA A 137 37.32 31.61 18.45
C ALA A 137 37.17 33.11 18.14
N ALA A 138 35.97 33.51 17.70
CA ALA A 138 35.50 34.90 17.70
C ALA A 138 34.01 34.92 18.12
N GLU A 139 33.67 35.91 18.95
CA GLU A 139 32.40 36.11 19.68
C GLU A 139 31.20 36.54 18.81
N PRO A 140 29.95 36.40 19.33
CA PRO A 140 28.75 36.41 18.49
C PRO A 140 28.28 37.81 18.14
N SER A 141 28.26 38.11 16.85
CA SER A 141 27.63 39.33 16.31
C SER A 141 26.12 39.13 16.22
N ALA A 142 25.38 40.10 16.76
CA ALA A 142 23.93 40.19 16.74
C ALA A 142 23.38 40.40 15.31
N MET A 143 23.32 39.34 14.50
CA MET A 143 22.48 39.19 13.32
C MET A 143 22.27 37.69 13.04
N SER A 144 21.49 37.03 13.90
CA SER A 144 21.04 35.65 13.71
C SER A 144 19.56 35.54 14.11
N SER A 145 18.72 36.31 13.43
CA SER A 145 17.26 36.20 13.53
C SER A 145 16.61 35.84 12.19
N PHE A 146 17.36 35.18 11.31
CA PHE A 146 16.79 34.61 10.09
C PHE A 146 17.01 33.11 10.07
N SER A 147 15.88 32.40 9.95
CA SER A 147 15.72 30.97 9.71
C SER A 147 16.02 29.99 10.86
N ASN A 148 15.24 30.10 11.94
CA ASN A 148 14.87 28.91 12.73
C ASN A 148 13.41 28.53 12.42
N GLY A 149 13.12 28.27 11.13
CA GLY A 149 11.84 27.68 10.74
C GLY A 149 11.83 26.22 11.17
N SER A 150 11.31 25.92 12.37
CA SER A 150 11.25 24.55 12.88
C SER A 150 10.25 23.73 12.07
N GLY A 151 10.70 23.08 10.98
CA GLY A 151 9.86 22.18 10.21
C GLY A 151 9.24 21.11 11.11
N SER A 152 7.97 20.80 10.90
CA SER A 152 7.21 19.80 11.67
C SER A 152 6.85 18.61 10.78
N LYS A 153 6.63 17.44 11.40
CA LYS A 153 6.13 16.26 10.68
C LYS A 153 4.61 16.37 10.60
N LYS A 154 4.07 16.44 9.38
CA LYS A 154 2.64 16.48 9.10
C LYS A 154 2.20 15.13 8.51
N LEU A 155 0.95 14.73 8.72
CA LEU A 155 0.37 13.60 7.99
C LEU A 155 0.25 13.94 6.50
N PRO A 156 0.32 12.96 5.59
CA PRO A 156 0.35 13.24 4.15
C PRO A 156 -0.98 13.82 3.66
N GLN A 157 -0.91 14.98 3.01
CA GLN A 157 -2.08 15.60 2.37
C GLN A 157 -2.39 14.94 1.01
N ALA A 158 -1.40 14.29 0.39
CA ALA A 158 -1.59 13.52 -0.83
C ALA A 158 -0.84 12.18 -0.79
N ILE A 159 -1.49 11.12 -1.31
CA ILE A 159 -0.96 9.75 -1.28
C ILE A 159 -1.01 9.13 -2.69
N ILE A 160 0.11 8.55 -3.14
CA ILE A 160 0.13 7.71 -4.34
C ILE A 160 -0.25 6.28 -3.94
N ILE A 161 -1.53 5.95 -4.08
CA ILE A 161 -2.13 4.70 -3.58
C ILE A 161 -1.95 3.51 -4.53
N GLY A 162 -1.53 3.75 -5.78
CA GLY A 162 -1.50 2.69 -6.78
C GLY A 162 -1.07 3.14 -8.18
N VAL A 163 -1.07 2.23 -9.15
CA VAL A 163 -1.18 0.77 -8.94
C VAL A 163 0.19 0.10 -8.93
N LYS A 164 0.28 -1.11 -8.35
CA LYS A 164 1.48 -1.93 -8.45
C LYS A 164 1.88 -2.08 -9.92
N LYS A 165 3.14 -1.73 -10.22
CA LYS A 165 3.75 -1.71 -11.57
C LYS A 165 3.26 -0.61 -12.53
N GLY A 166 2.45 0.34 -12.08
CA GLY A 166 1.97 1.45 -12.90
C GLY A 166 3.00 2.55 -13.18
N GLY A 167 4.02 2.68 -12.32
CA GLY A 167 5.02 3.77 -12.44
C GLY A 167 5.15 4.64 -11.19
N THR A 168 4.57 4.23 -10.06
CA THR A 168 4.51 5.00 -8.80
C THR A 168 5.86 5.50 -8.29
N ARG A 169 6.95 4.72 -8.43
CA ARG A 169 8.30 5.19 -8.07
C ARG A 169 8.75 6.32 -8.99
N ALA A 170 8.57 6.20 -10.30
CA ALA A 170 8.95 7.25 -11.24
C ALA A 170 8.22 8.55 -10.92
N LEU A 171 6.90 8.48 -10.73
CA LEU A 171 6.10 9.65 -10.37
C LEU A 171 6.62 10.31 -9.09
N LEU A 172 6.85 9.55 -8.02
CA LEU A 172 7.31 10.12 -6.75
C LEU A 172 8.70 10.78 -6.89
N GLU A 173 9.65 10.11 -7.55
CA GLU A 173 10.99 10.71 -7.76
C GLU A 173 10.92 11.99 -8.61
N PHE A 174 10.04 12.03 -9.62
CA PHE A 174 9.86 13.23 -10.45
C PHE A 174 9.22 14.37 -9.66
N LEU A 175 8.22 14.08 -8.81
CA LEU A 175 7.56 15.06 -7.97
C LEU A 175 8.48 15.66 -6.91
N ARG A 176 9.42 14.88 -6.36
CA ARG A 176 10.40 15.35 -5.36
C ARG A 176 11.34 16.45 -5.87
N VAL A 177 11.36 16.70 -7.19
CA VAL A 177 12.07 17.85 -7.77
C VAL A 177 11.37 19.17 -7.42
N HIS A 178 10.07 19.14 -7.14
CA HIS A 178 9.32 20.34 -6.77
C HIS A 178 9.72 20.81 -5.35
N PRO A 179 10.06 22.10 -5.15
CA PRO A 179 10.53 22.61 -3.85
C PRO A 179 9.48 22.47 -2.73
N ASP A 180 8.20 22.47 -3.10
CA ASP A 180 7.08 22.34 -2.16
C ASP A 180 6.60 20.90 -1.96
N ILE A 181 7.34 19.89 -2.42
CA ILE A 181 7.03 18.48 -2.17
C ILE A 181 8.10 17.87 -1.27
N ARG A 182 7.65 17.20 -0.20
CA ARG A 182 8.50 16.37 0.65
C ARG A 182 7.85 15.01 0.79
N ALA A 183 8.61 13.95 0.52
CA ALA A 183 8.05 12.60 0.51
C ALA A 183 8.87 11.58 1.29
N VAL A 184 8.17 10.60 1.85
CA VAL A 184 8.79 9.39 2.42
C VAL A 184 9.49 8.61 1.29
N GLY A 185 10.73 8.19 1.52
CA GLY A 185 11.50 7.42 0.52
C GLY A 185 11.00 5.99 0.35
N ALA A 186 10.83 5.29 1.48
CA ALA A 186 10.29 3.94 1.55
C ALA A 186 8.76 3.92 1.36
N GLU A 187 8.19 2.73 1.15
CA GLU A 187 6.75 2.50 1.11
C GLU A 187 6.27 2.21 2.54
N PRO A 188 5.48 3.09 3.20
CA PRO A 188 5.15 2.93 4.61
C PRO A 188 4.33 1.67 4.93
N HIS A 189 3.49 1.23 3.98
CA HIS A 189 2.56 0.12 4.19
C HIS A 189 1.70 0.29 5.46
N PHE A 190 1.30 1.52 5.76
CA PHE A 190 0.52 1.82 6.96
C PHE A 190 -0.93 1.35 6.83
N PHE A 191 -1.61 1.73 5.74
CA PHE A 191 -3.04 1.43 5.59
C PHE A 191 -3.36 -0.01 5.18
N ASP A 192 -2.35 -0.83 4.90
CA ASP A 192 -2.49 -2.26 4.58
C ASP A 192 -1.87 -3.19 5.64
N ARG A 193 -0.60 -2.99 6.03
CA ARG A 193 0.12 -3.93 6.90
C ARG A 193 0.32 -3.44 8.33
N ASN A 194 0.60 -2.14 8.49
CA ASN A 194 1.10 -1.56 9.73
C ASN A 194 0.07 -0.68 10.47
N TYR A 195 -1.21 -0.83 10.17
CA TYR A 195 -2.26 0.08 10.65
C TYR A 195 -2.38 0.09 12.18
N ASN A 196 -2.13 -1.05 12.82
CA ASN A 196 -2.20 -1.23 14.27
C ASN A 196 -1.13 -0.44 15.04
N ASN A 197 -0.09 0.09 14.35
CA ASN A 197 0.93 0.93 14.99
C ASN A 197 0.42 2.35 15.30
N GLY A 198 -0.76 2.72 14.79
CA GLY A 198 -1.40 4.01 15.07
C GLY A 198 -0.88 5.18 14.22
N LEU A 199 -1.66 6.26 14.18
CA LEU A 199 -1.36 7.44 13.35
C LEU A 199 -0.10 8.19 13.79
N GLU A 200 0.27 8.11 15.07
CA GLU A 200 1.51 8.76 15.54
C GLU A 200 2.74 8.08 14.96
N TRP A 201 2.77 6.74 14.96
CA TRP A 201 3.82 5.98 14.28
C TRP A 201 3.92 6.36 12.79
N TYR A 202 2.77 6.47 12.12
CA TYR A 202 2.74 6.87 10.71
C TYR A 202 3.27 8.28 10.49
N ARG A 203 2.88 9.25 11.34
CA ARG A 203 3.39 10.63 11.31
C ARG A 203 4.89 10.70 11.52
N GLU A 204 5.44 9.86 12.40
CA GLU A 204 6.87 9.82 12.66
C GLU A 204 7.72 9.34 11.47
N LEU A 205 7.13 8.63 10.50
CA LEU A 205 7.80 8.29 9.25
C LEU A 205 7.90 9.49 8.29
N MET A 206 7.08 10.51 8.48
CA MET A 206 6.98 11.64 7.55
C MET A 206 8.21 12.55 7.65
N PRO A 207 8.69 13.10 6.52
CA PRO A 207 9.73 14.11 6.56
C PRO A 207 9.21 15.38 7.24
N LYS A 208 10.10 16.11 7.90
CA LYS A 208 9.80 17.47 8.35
C LYS A 208 9.52 18.36 7.13
N THR A 209 8.45 19.14 7.22
CA THR A 209 8.02 20.09 6.20
C THR A 209 7.94 21.49 6.76
N LEU A 210 8.23 22.48 5.92
CA LEU A 210 7.93 23.88 6.17
C LEU A 210 6.48 24.19 5.79
N GLU A 211 6.02 25.38 6.18
CA GLU A 211 4.70 25.86 5.79
C GLU A 211 4.59 26.00 4.27
N GLY A 212 3.44 25.64 3.70
CA GLY A 212 3.23 25.58 2.24
C GLY A 212 3.72 24.32 1.54
N GLN A 213 4.59 23.50 2.16
CA GLN A 213 5.02 22.23 1.56
C GLN A 213 3.98 21.11 1.76
N ILE A 214 3.84 20.25 0.76
CA ILE A 214 3.00 19.05 0.78
C ILE A 214 3.83 17.85 1.20
N THR A 215 3.36 17.14 2.22
CA THR A 215 3.87 15.84 2.64
C THR A 215 3.20 14.73 1.83
N MET A 216 4.00 13.83 1.26
CA MET A 216 3.51 12.70 0.47
C MET A 216 4.15 11.38 0.84
N GLU A 217 3.47 10.29 0.48
CA GLU A 217 4.02 8.94 0.44
C GLU A 217 3.49 8.18 -0.77
N LYS A 218 4.09 7.01 -1.04
CA LYS A 218 3.53 6.05 -1.98
C LYS A 218 3.48 4.66 -1.35
N THR A 219 2.37 3.96 -1.55
CA THR A 219 2.25 2.52 -1.26
C THR A 219 1.30 1.90 -2.27
N PRO A 220 1.81 1.25 -3.34
CA PRO A 220 0.98 0.85 -4.47
C PRO A 220 -0.05 -0.25 -4.19
N SER A 221 0.07 -0.95 -3.06
CA SER A 221 -0.87 -1.98 -2.60
C SER A 221 -2.17 -1.38 -2.07
N TYR A 222 -2.17 -0.13 -1.58
CA TYR A 222 -3.37 0.47 -1.01
C TYR A 222 -4.56 0.42 -1.96
N PHE A 223 -4.34 0.66 -3.26
CA PHE A 223 -5.42 0.69 -4.25
C PHE A 223 -6.28 -0.58 -4.25
N VAL A 224 -5.71 -1.74 -3.91
CA VAL A 224 -6.40 -3.04 -3.87
C VAL A 224 -6.66 -3.55 -2.45
N THR A 225 -6.21 -2.82 -1.43
CA THR A 225 -6.50 -3.14 -0.02
C THR A 225 -7.93 -2.71 0.30
N ARG A 226 -8.78 -3.66 0.69
CA ARG A 226 -10.21 -3.44 0.91
C ARG A 226 -10.49 -2.35 1.94
N GLU A 227 -9.73 -2.33 3.04
CA GLU A 227 -9.93 -1.42 4.17
C GLU A 227 -9.26 -0.06 3.98
N ALA A 228 -8.34 0.08 3.02
CA ALA A 228 -7.54 1.30 2.86
C ALA A 228 -8.38 2.57 2.61
N PRO A 229 -9.43 2.57 1.75
CA PRO A 229 -10.26 3.76 1.56
C PRO A 229 -10.89 4.27 2.85
N ALA A 230 -11.48 3.37 3.65
CA ALA A 230 -12.10 3.72 4.92
C ALA A 230 -11.06 4.28 5.91
N ARG A 231 -9.89 3.64 6.01
CA ARG A 231 -8.83 4.04 6.93
C ARG A 231 -8.21 5.39 6.56
N ILE A 232 -8.00 5.67 5.27
CA ILE A 232 -7.47 6.96 4.83
C ILE A 232 -8.51 8.06 5.01
N SER A 233 -9.79 7.79 4.71
CA SER A 233 -10.88 8.73 4.92
C SER A 233 -11.06 9.08 6.41
N ALA A 234 -10.85 8.11 7.30
CA ALA A 234 -10.84 8.32 8.74
C ALA A 234 -9.65 9.17 9.24
N MET A 235 -8.50 9.13 8.54
CA MET A 235 -7.37 10.01 8.84
C MET A 235 -7.67 11.46 8.42
N SER A 236 -8.14 11.64 7.19
CA SER A 236 -8.63 12.93 6.69
C SER A 236 -9.49 12.70 5.45
N ARG A 237 -10.69 13.30 5.45
CA ARG A 237 -11.59 13.26 4.30
C ARG A 237 -11.08 14.08 3.13
N ASP A 238 -10.18 15.03 3.36
CA ASP A 238 -9.65 15.95 2.35
C ASP A 238 -8.38 15.42 1.66
N THR A 239 -7.89 14.23 2.04
CA THR A 239 -6.69 13.63 1.42
C THR A 239 -6.89 13.50 -0.09
N LYS A 240 -5.90 13.97 -0.85
CA LYS A 240 -5.83 13.80 -2.31
C LYS A 240 -5.18 12.46 -2.65
N LEU A 241 -5.73 11.75 -3.62
CA LEU A 241 -5.28 10.42 -4.00
C LEU A 241 -4.77 10.45 -5.44
N ILE A 242 -3.66 9.78 -5.68
CA ILE A 242 -3.09 9.63 -7.02
C ILE A 242 -2.96 8.15 -7.36
N VAL A 243 -3.46 7.78 -8.54
CA VAL A 243 -3.37 6.43 -9.09
C VAL A 243 -2.63 6.50 -10.43
N VAL A 244 -1.43 5.93 -10.49
CA VAL A 244 -0.69 5.74 -11.74
C VAL A 244 -1.15 4.43 -12.36
N VAL A 245 -1.99 4.53 -13.39
CA VAL A 245 -2.52 3.38 -14.14
C VAL A 245 -1.64 3.05 -15.35
N ARG A 246 -1.81 1.85 -15.89
CA ARG A 246 -1.05 1.32 -17.03
C ARG A 246 -1.93 0.33 -17.77
N ASP A 247 -1.67 0.02 -19.04
CA ASP A 247 -2.31 -1.10 -19.74
C ASP A 247 -2.31 -2.34 -18.83
N PRO A 248 -3.49 -2.86 -18.43
CA PRO A 248 -3.60 -3.97 -17.48
C PRO A 248 -2.82 -5.22 -17.89
N VAL A 249 -2.69 -5.48 -19.19
CA VAL A 249 -1.94 -6.62 -19.73
C VAL A 249 -0.45 -6.40 -19.49
N THR A 250 0.09 -5.25 -19.90
CA THR A 250 1.52 -4.96 -19.70
C THR A 250 1.87 -4.81 -18.22
N ARG A 251 0.92 -4.34 -17.40
CA ARG A 251 1.03 -4.28 -15.95
C ARG A 251 1.11 -5.67 -15.33
N ALA A 252 0.25 -6.61 -15.74
CA ALA A 252 0.26 -8.01 -15.29
C ALA A 252 1.59 -8.70 -15.64
N ILE A 253 2.07 -8.53 -16.89
CA ILE A 253 3.37 -9.07 -17.33
C ILE A 253 4.51 -8.47 -16.49
N SER A 254 4.46 -7.17 -16.20
CA SER A 254 5.46 -6.51 -15.36
C SER A 254 5.46 -7.01 -13.92
N ASP A 255 4.28 -7.36 -13.40
CA ASP A 255 4.09 -7.94 -12.06
C ASP A 255 4.73 -9.32 -11.99
N TYR A 256 4.37 -10.19 -12.94
CA TYR A 256 4.97 -11.50 -13.12
C TYR A 256 6.49 -11.42 -13.25
N THR A 257 7.02 -10.53 -14.10
CA THR A 257 8.46 -10.35 -14.31
C THR A 257 9.19 -9.98 -13.01
N GLN A 258 8.56 -9.17 -12.15
CA GLN A 258 9.13 -8.86 -10.84
C GLN A 258 9.15 -10.10 -9.94
N THR A 259 8.06 -10.87 -9.90
CA THR A 259 7.98 -12.12 -9.13
C THR A 259 9.02 -13.13 -9.61
N LEU A 260 9.15 -13.32 -10.93
CA LEU A 260 10.14 -14.19 -11.57
C LEU A 260 11.57 -13.81 -11.16
N SER A 261 11.89 -12.50 -11.10
CA SER A 261 13.22 -12.05 -10.68
C SER A 261 13.57 -12.33 -9.22
N LYS A 262 12.56 -12.60 -8.37
CA LYS A 262 12.72 -12.98 -6.96
C LYS A 262 12.60 -14.48 -6.75
N LYS A 263 11.80 -15.16 -7.56
CA LYS A 263 11.50 -16.59 -7.50
C LYS A 263 11.58 -17.16 -8.92
N PRO A 264 12.76 -17.61 -9.36
CA PRO A 264 12.97 -18.10 -10.73
C PRO A 264 12.15 -19.33 -11.09
N ASP A 265 11.79 -20.15 -10.09
CA ASP A 265 11.13 -21.45 -10.28
C ASP A 265 9.59 -21.38 -10.35
N ILE A 266 9.02 -20.19 -10.58
CA ILE A 266 7.57 -20.06 -10.75
C ILE A 266 7.10 -20.56 -12.13
N PRO A 267 5.86 -21.04 -12.27
CA PRO A 267 5.31 -21.42 -13.57
C PRO A 267 5.29 -20.26 -14.57
N SER A 268 5.19 -20.56 -15.86
CA SER A 268 5.14 -19.54 -16.91
C SER A 268 3.95 -18.60 -16.75
N PHE A 269 4.05 -17.40 -17.30
CA PHE A 269 2.96 -16.42 -17.31
C PHE A 269 1.66 -17.01 -17.89
N GLU A 270 1.76 -17.75 -19.01
CA GLU A 270 0.63 -18.42 -19.65
C GLU A 270 0.00 -19.47 -18.74
N SER A 271 0.82 -20.20 -17.98
CA SER A 271 0.35 -21.24 -17.06
C SER A 271 -0.44 -20.64 -15.90
N LEU A 272 0.01 -19.51 -15.36
CA LEU A 272 -0.67 -18.79 -14.27
C LEU A 272 -1.90 -17.99 -14.73
N THR A 273 -1.99 -17.66 -16.02
CA THR A 273 -3.07 -16.83 -16.57
C THR A 273 -4.41 -17.56 -16.60
N PHE A 274 -4.43 -18.87 -16.80
CA PHE A 274 -5.66 -19.62 -17.01
C PHE A 274 -5.93 -20.58 -15.86
N LYS A 275 -7.17 -20.55 -15.35
CA LYS A 275 -7.70 -21.61 -14.48
C LYS A 275 -7.95 -22.89 -15.27
N ASN A 276 -8.38 -22.74 -16.53
CA ASN A 276 -8.51 -23.83 -17.49
C ASN A 276 -8.13 -23.34 -18.89
N ARG A 277 -6.96 -23.80 -19.37
CA ARG A 277 -6.39 -23.37 -20.66
C ARG A 277 -7.23 -23.80 -21.86
N THR A 278 -7.82 -24.99 -21.82
CA THR A 278 -8.63 -25.54 -22.92
C THR A 278 -9.88 -24.71 -23.16
N THR A 279 -10.58 -24.31 -22.09
CA THR A 279 -11.76 -23.44 -22.17
C THR A 279 -11.42 -21.96 -22.35
N GLY A 280 -10.18 -21.57 -22.08
CA GLY A 280 -9.77 -20.17 -22.06
C GLY A 280 -10.21 -19.40 -20.82
N LEU A 281 -10.68 -20.08 -19.78
CA LEU A 281 -11.08 -19.45 -18.52
C LEU A 281 -9.86 -18.85 -17.81
N ILE A 282 -9.81 -17.52 -17.75
CA ILE A 282 -8.77 -16.75 -17.06
C ILE A 282 -8.93 -16.90 -15.54
N ASP A 283 -7.80 -17.07 -14.86
CA ASP A 283 -7.77 -17.11 -13.39
C ASP A 283 -7.77 -15.70 -12.81
N THR A 284 -8.95 -15.19 -12.47
CA THR A 284 -9.10 -13.90 -11.81
C THR A 284 -8.69 -13.93 -10.34
N SER A 285 -8.44 -15.10 -9.74
CA SER A 285 -7.92 -15.19 -8.37
C SER A 285 -6.42 -14.86 -8.32
N TRP A 286 -5.72 -14.99 -9.45
CA TRP A 286 -4.33 -14.60 -9.55
C TRP A 286 -4.17 -13.08 -9.41
N SER A 287 -3.36 -12.66 -8.44
CA SER A 287 -3.17 -11.24 -8.11
C SER A 287 -2.68 -10.39 -9.29
N ALA A 288 -1.87 -10.95 -10.19
CA ALA A 288 -1.43 -10.23 -11.39
C ALA A 288 -2.59 -9.93 -12.37
N ILE A 289 -3.68 -10.70 -12.33
CA ILE A 289 -4.89 -10.37 -13.10
C ILE A 289 -5.79 -9.44 -12.28
N GLN A 290 -6.06 -9.81 -11.04
CA GLN A 290 -7.03 -9.12 -10.20
C GLN A 290 -6.71 -7.63 -9.99
N ILE A 291 -5.44 -7.24 -9.89
CA ILE A 291 -5.02 -5.83 -9.74
C ILE A 291 -5.37 -4.99 -10.97
N GLY A 292 -5.39 -5.59 -12.17
CA GLY A 292 -5.67 -4.91 -13.43
C GLY A 292 -7.14 -4.51 -13.64
N ILE A 293 -8.05 -5.03 -12.81
CA ILE A 293 -9.49 -4.75 -12.89
C ILE A 293 -9.79 -3.42 -12.19
N TYR A 294 -9.28 -2.31 -12.76
CA TYR A 294 -9.27 -1.00 -12.10
C TYR A 294 -10.64 -0.48 -11.71
N ALA A 295 -11.65 -0.66 -12.58
CA ALA A 295 -13.02 -0.23 -12.30
C ALA A 295 -13.57 -0.83 -11.00
N LYS A 296 -13.32 -2.12 -10.74
CA LYS A 296 -13.77 -2.82 -9.52
C LYS A 296 -13.14 -2.21 -8.27
N HIS A 297 -11.84 -1.93 -8.31
CA HIS A 297 -11.15 -1.32 -7.17
C HIS A 297 -11.60 0.12 -6.97
N LEU A 298 -11.79 0.87 -8.06
CA LEU A 298 -12.29 2.24 -8.01
C LEU A 298 -13.68 2.34 -7.37
N ASP A 299 -14.59 1.39 -7.63
CA ASP A 299 -15.89 1.32 -6.94
C ASP A 299 -15.74 1.28 -5.40
N ASN A 300 -14.67 0.67 -4.87
CA ASN A 300 -14.39 0.67 -3.43
C ASN A 300 -13.92 2.05 -2.94
N TRP A 301 -13.09 2.75 -3.71
CA TRP A 301 -12.59 4.08 -3.35
C TRP A 301 -13.69 5.15 -3.39
N LEU A 302 -14.59 5.07 -4.37
CA LEU A 302 -15.67 6.06 -4.55
C LEU A 302 -16.74 6.01 -3.46
N GLN A 303 -16.77 4.97 -2.63
CA GLN A 303 -17.61 4.93 -1.42
C GLN A 303 -17.13 5.92 -0.34
N TYR A 304 -15.86 6.35 -0.39
CA TYR A 304 -15.23 7.16 0.66
C TYR A 304 -14.65 8.48 0.17
N PHE A 305 -14.33 8.59 -1.11
CA PHE A 305 -13.72 9.78 -1.72
C PHE A 305 -14.47 10.20 -2.98
N PRO A 306 -14.76 11.50 -3.16
CA PRO A 306 -15.33 11.99 -4.40
C PRO A 306 -14.30 11.88 -5.55
N MET A 307 -14.78 11.72 -6.77
CA MET A 307 -13.93 11.59 -7.98
C MET A 307 -12.92 12.74 -8.11
N GLY A 308 -13.31 13.97 -7.76
CA GLY A 308 -12.42 15.15 -7.81
C GLY A 308 -11.21 15.12 -6.85
N GLN A 309 -11.19 14.20 -5.88
CA GLN A 309 -10.05 13.95 -5.00
C GLN A 309 -9.14 12.81 -5.48
N ILE A 310 -9.42 12.21 -6.64
CA ILE A 310 -8.63 11.12 -7.20
C ILE A 310 -8.12 11.51 -8.58
N LEU A 311 -6.79 11.60 -8.72
CA LEU A 311 -6.15 11.81 -10.01
C LEU A 311 -5.66 10.48 -10.59
N PHE A 312 -6.03 10.22 -11.84
CA PHE A 312 -5.49 9.12 -12.63
C PHE A 312 -4.40 9.61 -13.60
N VAL A 313 -3.19 9.12 -13.38
CA VAL A 313 -1.99 9.42 -14.17
C VAL A 313 -1.75 8.27 -15.14
N SER A 314 -1.51 8.59 -16.42
CA SER A 314 -1.17 7.58 -17.43
C SER A 314 0.29 7.18 -17.28
N GLY A 315 0.54 5.90 -16.98
CA GLY A 315 1.88 5.34 -16.89
C GLY A 315 2.59 5.33 -18.24
N GLU A 316 1.86 5.12 -19.35
CA GLU A 316 2.38 5.23 -20.71
C GLU A 316 2.85 6.66 -21.00
N ARG A 317 2.01 7.65 -20.70
CA ARG A 317 2.33 9.06 -20.92
C ARG A 317 3.41 9.56 -19.96
N LEU A 318 3.51 9.01 -18.75
CA LEU A 318 4.62 9.29 -17.83
C LEU A 318 5.98 8.85 -18.39
N ILE A 319 6.01 7.90 -19.33
CA ILE A 319 7.22 7.47 -20.04
C ILE A 319 7.46 8.35 -21.27
N SER A 320 6.44 8.58 -22.10
CA SER A 320 6.59 9.29 -23.38
C SER A 320 6.64 10.81 -23.24
N ASP A 321 5.91 11.38 -22.29
CA ASP A 321 5.82 12.81 -21.98
C ASP A 321 5.70 13.04 -20.45
N PRO A 322 6.79 12.82 -19.68
CA PRO A 322 6.76 12.99 -18.23
C PRO A 322 6.38 14.42 -17.83
N ALA A 323 6.84 15.44 -18.55
CA ALA A 323 6.54 16.83 -18.24
C ALA A 323 5.04 17.14 -18.35
N GLY A 324 4.38 16.64 -19.40
CA GLY A 324 2.93 16.82 -19.58
C GLY A 324 2.12 16.15 -18.48
N GLU A 325 2.48 14.93 -18.04
CA GLU A 325 1.79 14.28 -16.92
C GLU A 325 2.06 15.00 -15.59
N LEU A 326 3.31 15.41 -15.33
CA LEU A 326 3.65 16.17 -14.13
C LEU A 326 2.97 17.54 -14.09
N GLY A 327 2.66 18.15 -15.24
CA GLY A 327 1.83 19.35 -15.32
C GLY A 327 0.41 19.14 -14.80
N ARG A 328 -0.20 17.99 -15.05
CA ARG A 328 -1.54 17.63 -14.52
C ARG A 328 -1.48 17.36 -13.01
N VAL A 329 -0.42 16.69 -12.57
CA VAL A 329 -0.24 16.35 -11.14
C VAL A 329 0.00 17.61 -10.29
N GLN A 330 0.81 18.56 -10.77
CA GLN A 330 1.04 19.82 -10.08
C GLN A 330 -0.28 20.61 -9.90
N ASP A 331 -1.09 20.73 -10.96
CA ASP A 331 -2.38 21.41 -10.88
C ASP A 331 -3.33 20.74 -9.88
N PHE A 332 -3.42 19.41 -9.94
CA PHE A 332 -4.27 18.63 -9.04
C PHE A 332 -3.88 18.83 -7.57
N LEU A 333 -2.58 18.94 -7.29
CA LEU A 333 -2.04 19.21 -5.95
C LEU A 333 -2.11 20.70 -5.56
N GLY A 334 -2.53 21.60 -6.45
CA GLY A 334 -2.53 23.03 -6.20
C GLY A 334 -1.14 23.66 -6.17
N LEU A 335 -0.16 23.01 -6.81
CA LEU A 335 1.22 23.46 -6.89
C LEU A 335 1.46 24.32 -8.12
N LYS A 336 2.45 25.21 -8.04
CA LYS A 336 2.96 25.93 -9.22
C LYS A 336 3.58 24.93 -10.20
N ARG A 337 3.36 25.12 -11.50
CA ARG A 337 4.02 24.31 -12.54
C ARG A 337 5.50 24.68 -12.67
N ILE A 338 6.34 24.03 -11.85
CA ILE A 338 7.80 24.19 -11.87
C ILE A 338 8.46 23.07 -12.67
N ILE A 339 7.99 21.83 -12.49
CA ILE A 339 8.50 20.67 -13.20
C ILE A 339 8.03 20.77 -14.66
N THR A 340 9.00 20.73 -15.56
CA THR A 340 8.87 20.96 -17.02
C THR A 340 9.80 20.01 -17.78
N ASP A 341 9.71 20.01 -19.11
CA ASP A 341 10.56 19.28 -20.05
C ASP A 341 12.07 19.43 -19.75
N LYS A 342 12.49 20.62 -19.30
CA LYS A 342 13.88 20.91 -18.96
C LYS A 342 14.44 20.01 -17.86
N HIS A 343 13.60 19.45 -17.00
CA HIS A 343 14.02 18.58 -15.89
C HIS A 343 14.33 17.15 -16.35
N PHE A 344 13.94 16.77 -17.56
CA PHE A 344 14.06 15.42 -18.07
C PHE A 344 15.08 15.31 -19.20
N TYR A 345 15.69 14.14 -19.33
CA TYR A 345 16.40 13.69 -20.52
C TYR A 345 16.06 12.22 -20.78
N PHE A 346 16.08 11.79 -22.04
CA PHE A 346 15.83 10.40 -22.38
C PHE A 346 17.13 9.62 -22.42
N ASN A 347 17.21 8.52 -21.67
CA ASN A 347 18.36 7.62 -21.72
C ASN A 347 18.08 6.50 -22.73
N GLN A 348 18.72 6.56 -23.90
CA GLN A 348 18.52 5.59 -24.99
C GLN A 348 18.91 4.16 -24.58
N THR A 349 19.99 3.98 -23.83
CA THR A 349 20.43 2.66 -23.34
C THR A 349 19.43 2.05 -22.37
N LYS A 350 18.83 2.87 -21.52
CA LYS A 350 17.82 2.42 -20.55
C LYS A 350 16.44 2.26 -21.21
N GLY A 351 16.13 3.07 -22.22
CA GLY A 351 14.81 3.14 -22.86
C GLY A 351 13.76 3.90 -22.03
N PHE A 352 14.17 4.74 -21.07
CA PHE A 352 13.27 5.48 -20.18
C PHE A 352 13.75 6.93 -19.94
N PRO A 353 12.83 7.86 -19.64
CA PRO A 353 13.21 9.20 -19.18
C PRO A 353 13.89 9.15 -17.80
N CYS A 354 14.85 10.04 -17.61
CA CYS A 354 15.62 10.23 -16.39
C CYS A 354 15.62 11.72 -16.00
N LEU A 355 15.92 12.00 -14.73
CA LEU A 355 16.02 13.37 -14.22
C LEU A 355 17.40 13.95 -14.52
N LYS A 356 17.47 15.16 -15.10
CA LYS A 356 18.74 15.87 -15.29
C LYS A 356 19.41 16.25 -13.97
N LYS A 357 18.59 16.54 -12.95
CA LYS A 357 19.00 16.80 -11.56
C LYS A 357 17.96 16.19 -10.64
N ALA A 358 18.38 15.31 -9.74
CA ALA A 358 17.50 14.77 -8.71
C ALA A 358 17.44 15.71 -7.49
N GLU A 359 16.44 15.50 -6.64
CA GLU A 359 16.34 16.18 -5.35
C GLU A 359 17.65 15.98 -4.55
N GLY A 360 18.26 17.08 -4.12
CA GLY A 360 19.50 17.05 -3.33
C GLY A 360 20.77 16.63 -4.09
N SER A 361 20.72 16.48 -5.42
CA SER A 361 21.88 16.12 -6.23
C SER A 361 22.04 17.00 -7.47
N SER A 362 23.28 17.39 -7.77
CA SER A 362 23.63 18.11 -8.99
C SER A 362 23.78 17.18 -10.21
N LYS A 363 23.80 15.86 -10.00
CA LYS A 363 24.04 14.85 -11.04
C LYS A 363 22.72 14.33 -11.64
N PRO A 364 22.75 13.86 -12.91
CA PRO A 364 21.63 13.15 -13.50
C PRO A 364 21.29 11.88 -12.72
N HIS A 365 20.00 11.54 -12.68
CA HIS A 365 19.48 10.37 -11.99
C HIS A 365 18.52 9.59 -12.88
N CYS A 366 18.89 8.35 -13.18
CA CYS A 366 18.00 7.35 -13.74
C CYS A 366 17.53 6.40 -12.64
N LEU A 367 16.29 5.92 -12.74
CA LEU A 367 15.81 4.87 -11.84
C LEU A 367 16.70 3.62 -11.95
N GLY A 368 16.90 2.92 -10.83
CA GLY A 368 17.77 1.75 -10.74
C GLY A 368 17.36 0.57 -11.64
N LYS A 369 18.20 -0.48 -11.65
CA LYS A 369 18.03 -1.68 -12.51
C LYS A 369 16.71 -2.42 -12.30
N THR A 370 16.12 -2.29 -11.10
CA THR A 370 14.82 -2.89 -10.76
C THR A 370 13.63 -2.16 -11.40
N LYS A 371 13.84 -1.05 -12.13
CA LYS A 371 12.81 -0.28 -12.83
C LYS A 371 13.09 -0.30 -14.34
N GLY A 372 12.11 -0.78 -15.12
CA GLY A 372 12.28 -1.04 -16.55
C GLY A 372 12.92 -2.39 -16.86
N ARG A 373 12.52 -3.47 -16.15
CA ARG A 373 12.99 -4.83 -16.47
C ARG A 373 12.49 -5.24 -17.85
N THR A 374 13.32 -5.95 -18.60
CA THR A 374 12.90 -6.64 -19.82
C THR A 374 11.83 -7.68 -19.48
N HIS A 375 10.72 -7.65 -20.21
CA HIS A 375 9.64 -8.61 -20.04
C HIS A 375 9.94 -9.89 -20.83
N PRO A 376 9.52 -11.07 -20.34
CA PRO A 376 9.57 -12.29 -21.12
C PRO A 376 8.66 -12.17 -22.35
N ASN A 377 8.99 -12.89 -23.41
CA ASN A 377 8.11 -13.00 -24.57
C ASN A 377 6.88 -13.84 -24.18
N ILE A 378 5.69 -13.29 -24.35
CA ILE A 378 4.43 -13.96 -24.00
C ILE A 378 3.74 -14.39 -25.29
N ASN A 379 3.14 -15.58 -25.27
CA ASN A 379 2.36 -16.05 -26.41
C ASN A 379 1.30 -15.00 -26.85
N PRO A 380 1.31 -14.54 -28.11
CA PRO A 380 0.37 -13.52 -28.61
C PRO A 380 -1.11 -13.87 -28.41
N GLU A 381 -1.49 -15.14 -28.48
CA GLU A 381 -2.86 -15.57 -28.24
C GLU A 381 -3.28 -15.32 -26.79
N VAL A 382 -2.37 -15.54 -25.83
CA VAL A 382 -2.61 -15.27 -24.41
C VAL A 382 -2.73 -13.77 -24.16
N VAL A 383 -1.89 -12.97 -24.82
CA VAL A 383 -2.00 -11.50 -24.79
C VAL A 383 -3.37 -11.05 -25.31
N GLN A 384 -3.81 -11.59 -26.45
CA GLN A 384 -5.10 -11.24 -27.04
C GLN A 384 -6.27 -11.61 -26.12
N ARG A 385 -6.27 -12.83 -25.56
CA ARG A 385 -7.30 -13.26 -24.59
C ARG A 385 -7.35 -12.35 -23.36
N LEU A 386 -6.20 -11.91 -22.86
CA LEU A 386 -6.14 -10.96 -21.75
C LEU A 386 -6.67 -9.58 -22.14
N ARG A 387 -6.35 -9.08 -23.35
CA ARG A 387 -6.92 -7.82 -23.85
C ARG A 387 -8.44 -7.91 -23.93
N ASP A 388 -8.97 -8.99 -24.51
CA ASP A 388 -10.41 -9.22 -24.63
C ASP A 388 -11.08 -9.31 -23.25
N PHE A 389 -10.43 -9.95 -22.28
CA PHE A 389 -10.90 -10.00 -20.89
C PHE A 389 -10.93 -8.62 -20.22
N TYR A 390 -9.89 -7.79 -20.39
CA TYR A 390 -9.83 -6.48 -19.74
C TYR A 390 -10.71 -5.42 -20.41
N ARG A 391 -10.95 -5.51 -21.72
CA ARG A 391 -11.69 -4.52 -22.51
C ARG A 391 -12.99 -4.04 -21.84
N PRO A 392 -13.94 -4.90 -21.39
CA PRO A 392 -15.16 -4.41 -20.75
C PRO A 392 -14.87 -3.63 -19.45
N PHE A 393 -13.86 -4.04 -18.68
CA PHE A 393 -13.46 -3.34 -17.45
C PHE A 393 -12.75 -2.01 -17.75
N ASN A 394 -11.95 -1.95 -18.81
CA ASN A 394 -11.28 -0.74 -19.26
C ASN A 394 -12.31 0.29 -19.74
N MET A 395 -13.28 -0.12 -20.55
CA MET A 395 -14.36 0.77 -21.01
C MET A 395 -15.16 1.34 -19.84
N LYS A 396 -15.51 0.50 -18.84
CA LYS A 396 -16.12 0.98 -17.59
C LYS A 396 -15.21 1.97 -16.86
N PHE A 397 -13.92 1.68 -16.73
CA PHE A 397 -12.96 2.56 -16.08
C PHE A 397 -12.81 3.91 -16.81
N TYR A 398 -12.80 3.92 -18.14
CA TYR A 398 -12.74 5.15 -18.94
C TYR A 398 -13.97 6.00 -18.73
N GLN A 399 -15.16 5.38 -18.69
CA GLN A 399 -16.40 6.06 -18.39
C GLN A 399 -16.40 6.65 -16.97
N MET A 400 -15.98 5.88 -15.97
CA MET A 400 -15.91 6.35 -14.58
C MET A 400 -14.97 7.55 -14.44
N THR A 401 -13.79 7.49 -15.04
CA THR A 401 -12.76 8.53 -14.91
C THR A 401 -12.94 9.70 -15.88
N GLY A 402 -13.83 9.58 -16.86
CA GLY A 402 -13.98 10.55 -17.94
C GLY A 402 -12.75 10.66 -18.85
N HIS A 403 -11.89 9.64 -18.88
CA HIS A 403 -10.64 9.66 -19.63
C HIS A 403 -10.35 8.30 -20.28
N ASN A 404 -10.11 8.30 -21.59
CA ASN A 404 -9.66 7.12 -22.31
C ASN A 404 -8.13 7.06 -22.30
N PHE A 405 -7.56 5.99 -21.75
CA PHE A 405 -6.11 5.79 -21.64
C PHE A 405 -5.47 5.09 -22.86
N GLY A 406 -6.27 4.67 -23.85
CA GLY A 406 -5.79 4.14 -25.12
C GLY A 406 -5.20 2.74 -25.05
N TRP A 407 -5.75 1.85 -24.20
CA TRP A 407 -5.29 0.46 -24.09
C TRP A 407 -6.04 -0.53 -24.99
N ASP A 408 -7.16 -0.09 -25.58
CA ASP A 408 -8.11 -0.88 -26.36
C ASP A 408 -8.34 -0.33 -27.77
#